data_AF-A0A5C8T522-F1
#
_entry.id   AF-A0A5C8T522-F1
#
_cell.length_a   1.000
_cell.length_b   1.000
_cell.length_c   1.000
_cell.angle_alpha   90.00
_cell.angle_beta   90.00
_cell.angle_gamma   90.00
#
_symmetry.space_group_name_H-M   'P 1'
#
loop_
_entity.id
_entity.type
_entity.pdbx_description
1 polymer ?
#
loop_
_entity_poly.entity_id
_entity_poly.type
_entity_poly.pdbx_seq_one_letter_code
_entity_poly.pdbx_strand_id
1 'polypeptide(L)'
;IAPLKAYCTGLLLPGARKSIEPMAARIAPARVQATHQAMHHFVAKGQWSDEALLARVRSEVLPLIERQDSIQAWIVDDTGFPKKGRHSVGVGRQYCGQIGKQDNCQVAVTLSVANTQASLPVAYRLYLPEAWTQDAERRNKAGVPEDIGFRTKPEIALDQIRAALADGVPPGLVLADAGYGIDTAFRTALTALGLSYSVGVQSSTSLWPPGTAPLPP
;
A
#
# COMPACT_ATOMS: atom_id res chain seq x y z
N ILE A 1 -6.23 3.72 22.51
CA ILE A 1 -4.76 3.97 22.52
C ILE A 1 -3.97 2.80 23.11
N ALA A 2 -4.27 2.31 24.32
CA ALA A 2 -3.47 1.23 24.94
C ALA A 2 -3.35 -0.07 24.10
N PRO A 3 -4.41 -0.60 23.45
CA PRO A 3 -4.29 -1.79 22.59
C PRO A 3 -3.43 -1.59 21.35
N LEU A 4 -3.52 -0.41 20.70
CA LEU A 4 -2.66 -0.03 19.56
C LEU A 4 -1.19 -0.03 19.99
N LYS A 5 -0.87 0.64 21.12
CA LYS A 5 0.48 0.69 21.65
C LYS A 5 1.01 -0.72 21.93
N ALA A 6 0.23 -1.56 22.59
CA ALA A 6 0.61 -2.95 22.84
C ALA A 6 0.88 -3.71 21.52
N TYR A 7 -0.02 -3.61 20.54
CA TYR A 7 0.14 -4.29 19.26
C TYR A 7 1.42 -3.85 18.52
N CYS A 8 1.65 -2.53 18.39
CA CYS A 8 2.87 -2.00 17.77
C CYS A 8 4.13 -2.40 18.54
N THR A 9 4.12 -2.33 19.88
CA THR A 9 5.25 -2.80 20.70
C THR A 9 5.53 -4.29 20.48
N GLY A 10 4.50 -5.13 20.39
CA GLY A 10 4.65 -6.56 20.12
C GLY A 10 5.27 -6.88 18.76
N LEU A 11 4.95 -6.05 17.74
CA LEU A 11 5.53 -6.12 16.41
C LEU A 11 7.01 -5.70 16.40
N LEU A 12 7.38 -4.67 17.16
CA LEU A 12 8.75 -4.15 17.20
C LEU A 12 9.70 -4.95 18.11
N LEU A 13 9.19 -5.54 19.20
CA LEU A 13 10.02 -6.34 20.12
C LEU A 13 10.58 -7.60 19.45
N PRO A 14 11.81 -8.04 19.78
CA PRO A 14 12.42 -9.24 19.19
C PRO A 14 11.55 -10.50 19.42
N GLY A 15 11.63 -11.44 18.46
CA GLY A 15 10.95 -12.74 18.53
C GLY A 15 10.47 -13.25 17.18
N ALA A 16 10.54 -14.57 16.97
CA ALA A 16 10.24 -15.19 15.67
C ALA A 16 8.74 -15.22 15.31
N ARG A 17 7.84 -15.38 16.30
CA ARG A 17 6.38 -15.48 16.07
C ARG A 17 5.67 -14.17 16.43
N LYS A 18 5.08 -13.50 15.43
CA LYS A 18 4.35 -12.22 15.57
C LYS A 18 2.83 -12.37 15.55
N SER A 19 2.30 -13.55 15.88
CA SER A 19 0.87 -13.70 16.18
C SER A 19 0.53 -13.04 17.52
N ILE A 20 -0.77 -12.72 17.73
CA ILE A 20 -1.22 -11.95 18.90
C ILE A 20 -0.85 -12.62 20.22
N GLU A 21 -1.00 -13.94 20.33
CA GLU A 21 -0.73 -14.67 21.57
C GLU A 21 0.76 -14.59 22.01
N PRO A 22 1.77 -14.93 21.17
CA PRO A 22 3.16 -14.68 21.51
C PRO A 22 3.51 -13.21 21.78
N MET A 23 2.84 -12.26 21.12
CA MET A 23 3.04 -10.83 21.40
C MET A 23 2.51 -10.48 22.79
N ALA A 24 1.31 -10.93 23.14
CA ALA A 24 0.69 -10.73 24.45
C ALA A 24 1.56 -11.30 25.57
N ALA A 25 2.06 -12.53 25.38
CA ALA A 25 2.94 -13.18 26.35
C ALA A 25 4.24 -12.40 26.60
N ARG A 26 4.79 -11.74 25.58
CA ARG A 26 6.00 -10.91 25.71
C ARG A 26 5.74 -9.56 26.34
N ILE A 27 4.64 -8.90 25.97
CA ILE A 27 4.32 -7.54 26.45
C ILE A 27 3.83 -7.56 27.90
N ALA A 28 2.99 -8.54 28.24
CA ALA A 28 2.34 -8.62 29.55
C ALA A 28 2.20 -10.07 30.01
N PRO A 29 3.30 -10.73 30.46
CA PRO A 29 3.30 -12.13 30.88
C PRO A 29 2.28 -12.46 31.98
N ALA A 30 2.01 -11.52 32.89
CA ALA A 30 1.03 -11.70 33.97
C ALA A 30 -0.44 -11.51 33.51
N ARG A 31 -0.66 -11.04 32.28
CA ARG A 31 -1.99 -10.67 31.75
C ARG A 31 -2.15 -11.12 30.28
N VAL A 32 -1.59 -12.27 29.91
CA VAL A 32 -1.56 -12.75 28.51
C VAL A 32 -2.95 -12.78 27.90
N GLN A 33 -3.91 -13.45 28.55
CA GLN A 33 -5.28 -13.58 28.03
C GLN A 33 -5.96 -12.24 27.81
N ALA A 34 -5.92 -11.34 28.81
CA ALA A 34 -6.53 -10.02 28.70
C ALA A 34 -5.88 -9.17 27.58
N THR A 35 -4.55 -9.26 27.46
CA THR A 35 -3.78 -8.51 26.44
C THR A 35 -4.03 -9.09 25.04
N HIS A 36 -4.12 -10.41 24.92
CA HIS A 36 -4.53 -11.10 23.69
C HIS A 36 -5.90 -10.60 23.23
N GLN A 37 -6.91 -10.65 24.10
CA GLN A 37 -8.26 -10.21 23.75
C GLN A 37 -8.31 -8.73 23.35
N ALA A 38 -7.60 -7.87 24.08
CA ALA A 38 -7.54 -6.45 23.76
C ALA A 38 -6.89 -6.18 22.39
N MET A 39 -5.77 -6.83 22.08
CA MET A 39 -5.10 -6.69 20.78
C MET A 39 -5.91 -7.30 19.63
N HIS A 40 -6.51 -8.47 19.84
CA HIS A 40 -7.37 -9.10 18.84
C HIS A 40 -8.59 -8.25 18.53
N HIS A 41 -9.27 -7.75 19.57
CA HIS A 41 -10.40 -6.83 19.38
C HIS A 41 -9.97 -5.59 18.61
N PHE A 42 -8.84 -4.97 18.99
CA PHE A 42 -8.32 -3.78 18.29
C PHE A 42 -8.12 -4.02 16.79
N VAL A 43 -7.41 -5.09 16.40
CA VAL A 43 -7.09 -5.34 14.99
C VAL A 43 -8.28 -5.88 14.19
N ALA A 44 -9.11 -6.74 14.78
CA ALA A 44 -10.15 -7.48 14.05
C ALA A 44 -11.56 -6.88 14.13
N LYS A 45 -11.84 -6.07 15.16
CA LYS A 45 -13.20 -5.57 15.46
C LYS A 45 -13.25 -4.07 15.81
N GLY A 46 -12.11 -3.45 16.08
CA GLY A 46 -12.04 -2.03 16.41
C GLY A 46 -12.47 -1.16 15.23
N GLN A 47 -13.20 -0.08 15.51
CA GLN A 47 -13.63 0.91 14.52
C GLN A 47 -12.53 1.97 14.31
N TRP A 48 -11.33 1.55 13.89
CA TRP A 48 -10.25 2.48 13.55
C TRP A 48 -10.14 2.64 12.03
N SER A 49 -9.73 3.83 11.60
CA SER A 49 -9.45 4.15 10.19
C SER A 49 -7.97 4.01 9.92
N ASP A 50 -7.61 3.22 8.91
CA ASP A 50 -6.25 3.10 8.40
C ASP A 50 -5.78 4.40 7.76
N GLU A 51 -6.66 5.10 7.06
CA GLU A 51 -6.39 6.43 6.50
C GLU A 51 -6.02 7.44 7.61
N ALA A 52 -6.79 7.49 8.70
CA ALA A 52 -6.49 8.36 9.85
C ALA A 52 -5.18 7.97 10.55
N LEU A 53 -4.88 6.67 10.63
CA LEU A 53 -3.62 6.18 11.19
C LEU A 53 -2.43 6.60 10.33
N LEU A 54 -2.51 6.44 9.01
CA LEU A 54 -1.45 6.82 8.07
C LEU A 54 -1.25 8.33 8.04
N ALA A 55 -2.34 9.12 8.04
CA ALA A 55 -2.27 10.58 8.16
C ALA A 55 -1.56 11.00 9.45
N ARG A 56 -1.84 10.32 10.57
CA ARG A 56 -1.16 10.58 11.84
C ARG A 56 0.33 10.24 11.78
N VAL A 57 0.69 9.07 11.24
CA VAL A 57 2.10 8.68 11.06
C VAL A 57 2.83 9.69 10.19
N ARG A 58 2.23 10.10 9.07
CA ARG A 58 2.80 11.11 8.17
C ARG A 58 3.03 12.44 8.87
N SER A 59 2.05 12.93 9.64
CA SER A 59 2.18 14.20 10.37
C SER A 59 3.31 14.23 11.40
N GLU A 60 3.66 13.07 11.96
CA GLU A 60 4.71 12.94 12.98
C GLU A 60 6.09 12.69 12.35
N VAL A 61 6.17 11.89 11.29
CA VAL A 61 7.44 11.42 10.72
C VAL A 61 7.96 12.32 9.59
N LEU A 62 7.07 12.85 8.74
CA LEU A 62 7.48 13.61 7.57
C LEU A 62 8.29 14.88 7.93
N PRO A 63 7.92 15.67 8.94
CA PRO A 63 8.72 16.82 9.36
C PRO A 63 10.12 16.45 9.86
N LEU A 64 10.32 15.22 10.35
CA LEU A 64 11.63 14.75 10.79
C LEU A 64 12.53 14.38 9.60
N ILE A 65 11.94 13.81 8.55
CA ILE A 65 12.62 13.52 7.28
C ILE A 65 13.02 14.83 6.59
N GLU A 66 12.09 15.79 6.51
CA GLU A 66 12.29 17.08 5.84
C GLU A 66 13.30 18.01 6.54
N ARG A 67 13.55 17.81 7.84
CA ARG A 67 14.64 18.52 8.55
C ARG A 67 16.03 18.19 8.02
N GLN A 68 16.19 17.01 7.40
CA GLN A 68 17.48 16.56 6.87
C GLN A 68 17.65 16.93 5.39
N ASP A 69 16.58 16.74 4.60
CA ASP A 69 16.56 17.05 3.18
C ASP A 69 15.11 17.12 2.68
N SER A 70 14.86 17.91 1.65
CA SER A 70 13.55 17.99 0.97
C SER A 70 13.13 16.63 0.41
N ILE A 71 11.82 16.37 0.32
CA ILE A 71 11.32 15.18 -0.39
C ILE A 71 11.66 15.30 -1.88
N GLN A 72 12.31 14.26 -2.42
CA GLN A 72 12.80 14.25 -3.80
C GLN A 72 12.01 13.30 -4.69
N ALA A 73 11.41 12.25 -4.13
CA ALA A 73 10.73 11.22 -4.91
C ALA A 73 9.41 10.77 -4.28
N TRP A 74 8.45 10.46 -5.15
CA TRP A 74 7.22 9.72 -4.86
C TRP A 74 7.30 8.36 -5.55
N ILE A 75 7.42 7.29 -4.77
CA ILE A 75 7.67 5.95 -5.28
C ILE A 75 6.37 5.15 -5.21
N VAL A 76 5.90 4.71 -6.37
CA VAL A 76 4.77 3.79 -6.52
C VAL A 76 5.30 2.37 -6.71
N ASP A 77 4.86 1.45 -5.85
CA ASP A 77 5.23 0.04 -5.97
C ASP A 77 4.18 -0.89 -5.35
N ASP A 78 4.22 -2.16 -5.76
CA ASP A 78 3.41 -3.26 -5.26
C ASP A 78 4.18 -4.11 -4.25
N THR A 79 3.68 -4.20 -3.02
CA THR A 79 4.19 -5.17 -2.05
C THR A 79 3.34 -6.43 -2.03
N GLY A 80 3.92 -7.54 -2.46
CA GLY A 80 3.30 -8.87 -2.44
C GLY A 80 3.54 -9.61 -1.12
N PHE A 81 2.49 -10.14 -0.51
CA PHE A 81 2.52 -10.96 0.70
C PHE A 81 2.10 -12.40 0.38
N PRO A 82 3.04 -13.38 0.35
CA PRO A 82 2.73 -14.77 0.07
C PRO A 82 1.67 -15.33 1.02
N LYS A 83 0.70 -16.06 0.48
CA LYS A 83 -0.38 -16.69 1.26
C LYS A 83 -0.61 -18.13 0.84
N LYS A 84 -1.13 -18.91 1.79
CA LYS A 84 -1.68 -20.24 1.55
C LYS A 84 -3.19 -20.20 1.78
N GLY A 85 -3.94 -20.95 0.98
CA GLY A 85 -5.41 -21.00 1.06
C GLY A 85 -6.11 -19.85 0.33
N ARG A 86 -7.44 -19.75 0.55
CA ARG A 86 -8.35 -18.90 -0.24
C ARG A 86 -9.11 -17.86 0.59
N HIS A 87 -8.89 -17.81 1.90
CA HIS A 87 -9.71 -17.02 2.83
C HIS A 87 -9.18 -15.61 3.15
N SER A 88 -7.89 -15.32 2.94
CA SER A 88 -7.37 -13.97 3.15
C SER A 88 -7.92 -13.02 2.08
N VAL A 89 -8.49 -11.87 2.49
CA VAL A 89 -9.07 -10.87 1.59
C VAL A 89 -8.12 -10.52 0.45
N GLY A 90 -8.57 -10.49 -0.80
CA GLY A 90 -7.73 -10.14 -1.94
C GLY A 90 -6.65 -11.16 -2.31
N VAL A 91 -6.64 -12.36 -1.70
CA VAL A 91 -5.69 -13.40 -2.10
C VAL A 91 -6.04 -13.98 -3.47
N GLY A 92 -5.05 -14.02 -4.37
CA GLY A 92 -5.19 -14.59 -5.71
C GLY A 92 -3.84 -14.92 -6.32
N ARG A 93 -3.84 -15.66 -7.45
CA ARG A 93 -2.61 -15.91 -8.22
C ARG A 93 -2.24 -14.66 -9.00
N GLN A 94 -1.15 -14.03 -8.61
CA GLN A 94 -0.62 -12.81 -9.21
C GLN A 94 0.89 -12.75 -8.99
N TYR A 95 1.58 -11.84 -9.67
CA TYR A 95 3.02 -11.67 -9.47
C TYR A 95 3.29 -11.23 -8.01
N CYS A 96 4.21 -11.92 -7.35
CA CYS A 96 4.60 -11.62 -5.98
C CYS A 96 6.10 -11.34 -5.94
N GLY A 97 6.46 -10.07 -5.76
CA GLY A 97 7.86 -9.62 -5.76
C GLY A 97 8.74 -10.37 -4.77
N GLN A 98 8.24 -10.69 -3.58
CA GLN A 98 8.99 -11.42 -2.55
C GLN A 98 9.49 -12.80 -3.01
N ILE A 99 8.78 -13.47 -3.93
CA ILE A 99 9.13 -14.80 -4.44
C ILE A 99 9.56 -14.78 -5.91
N GLY A 100 9.56 -13.61 -6.55
CA GLY A 100 9.99 -13.41 -7.94
C GLY A 100 9.12 -14.09 -9.01
N LYS A 101 7.89 -14.51 -8.68
CA LYS A 101 7.02 -15.27 -9.60
C LYS A 101 5.54 -15.04 -9.33
N GLN A 102 4.70 -15.53 -10.24
CA GLN A 102 3.26 -15.63 -10.02
C GLN A 102 2.95 -16.77 -9.04
N ASP A 103 2.31 -16.44 -7.93
CA ASP A 103 1.81 -17.39 -6.93
C ASP A 103 0.64 -16.77 -6.16
N ASN A 104 0.08 -17.53 -5.24
CA ASN A 104 -0.99 -17.09 -4.38
C ASN A 104 -0.49 -16.08 -3.35
N CYS A 105 -0.88 -14.82 -3.48
CA CYS A 105 -0.49 -13.75 -2.57
C CYS A 105 -1.59 -12.69 -2.43
N GLN A 106 -1.47 -11.87 -1.40
CA GLN A 106 -2.10 -10.55 -1.34
C GLN A 106 -1.13 -9.53 -1.92
N VAL A 107 -1.63 -8.44 -2.50
CA VAL A 107 -0.79 -7.32 -2.96
C VAL A 107 -1.33 -6.03 -2.37
N ALA A 108 -0.44 -5.21 -1.84
CA ALA A 108 -0.75 -3.82 -1.49
C ALA A 108 -0.08 -2.89 -2.51
N VAL A 109 -0.85 -1.98 -3.09
CA VAL A 109 -0.32 -0.84 -3.84
C VAL A 109 0.08 0.23 -2.84
N THR A 110 1.30 0.75 -2.99
CA THR A 110 1.91 1.66 -2.03
C THR A 110 2.41 2.93 -2.70
N LEU A 111 2.25 4.04 -2.00
CA LEU A 111 2.92 5.30 -2.30
C LEU A 111 3.87 5.62 -1.15
N SER A 112 5.15 5.77 -1.46
CA SER A 112 6.18 6.18 -0.51
C SER A 112 6.81 7.48 -0.92
N VAL A 113 7.16 8.32 0.05
CA VAL A 113 8.00 9.49 -0.18
C VAL A 113 9.44 9.17 0.20
N ALA A 114 10.40 9.77 -0.47
CA ALA A 114 11.81 9.58 -0.16
C ALA A 114 12.65 10.84 -0.40
N ASN A 115 13.71 10.97 0.38
CA ASN A 115 14.85 11.84 0.13
C ASN A 115 16.15 11.01 0.24
N THR A 116 17.29 11.68 0.24
CA THR A 116 18.61 11.02 0.32
C THR A 116 18.86 10.26 1.62
N GLN A 117 18.09 10.55 2.69
CA GLN A 117 18.32 10.03 4.04
C GLN A 117 17.31 8.96 4.46
N ALA A 118 16.08 9.06 3.98
CA ALA A 118 14.99 8.20 4.44
C ALA A 118 13.90 8.02 3.38
N SER A 119 13.10 6.97 3.58
CA SER A 119 11.82 6.78 2.90
C SER A 119 10.71 6.51 3.91
N LEU A 120 9.51 6.97 3.58
CA LEU A 120 8.31 6.75 4.38
C LEU A 120 7.15 6.37 3.45
N PRO A 121 6.56 5.19 3.63
CA PRO A 121 5.29 4.89 3.01
C PRO A 121 4.16 5.76 3.58
N VAL A 122 3.48 6.50 2.71
CA VAL A 122 2.44 7.48 3.08
C VAL A 122 1.04 7.04 2.69
N ALA A 123 0.91 6.05 1.79
CA ALA A 123 -0.38 5.43 1.48
C ALA A 123 -0.22 3.94 1.16
N TYR A 124 -1.24 3.17 1.54
CA TYR A 124 -1.34 1.75 1.26
C TYR A 124 -2.78 1.42 0.91
N ARG A 125 -2.99 0.57 -0.09
CA ARG A 125 -4.32 -0.01 -0.35
C ARG A 125 -4.14 -1.46 -0.79
N LEU A 126 -4.89 -2.35 -0.15
CA LEU A 126 -4.96 -3.74 -0.58
C LEU A 126 -5.62 -3.81 -1.97
N TYR A 127 -4.93 -4.41 -2.93
CA TYR A 127 -5.50 -4.72 -4.23
C TYR A 127 -6.49 -5.88 -4.10
N LEU A 128 -7.74 -5.64 -4.51
CA LEU A 128 -8.78 -6.66 -4.56
C LEU A 128 -8.94 -7.14 -6.01
N PRO A 129 -8.51 -8.37 -6.36
CA PRO A 129 -8.62 -8.87 -7.73
C PRO A 129 -10.06 -8.91 -8.21
N GLU A 130 -10.28 -8.72 -9.52
CA GLU A 130 -11.63 -8.67 -10.10
C GLU A 130 -12.49 -9.89 -9.73
N ALA A 131 -11.90 -11.10 -9.76
CA ALA A 131 -12.58 -12.33 -9.36
C ALA A 131 -13.10 -12.33 -7.90
N TRP A 132 -12.52 -11.53 -7.00
CA TRP A 132 -13.09 -11.31 -5.67
C TRP A 132 -14.32 -10.41 -5.71
N THR A 133 -14.28 -9.36 -6.52
CA THR A 133 -15.36 -8.38 -6.60
C THR A 133 -16.65 -8.97 -7.17
N GLN A 134 -16.50 -10.00 -8.00
CA GLN A 134 -17.58 -10.79 -8.62
C GLN A 134 -18.13 -11.91 -7.71
N ASP A 135 -17.53 -12.16 -6.53
CA ASP A 135 -17.92 -13.23 -5.60
C ASP A 135 -18.52 -12.65 -4.31
N ALA A 136 -19.82 -12.39 -4.33
CA ALA A 136 -20.55 -11.76 -3.22
C ALA A 136 -20.52 -12.61 -1.93
N GLU A 137 -20.62 -13.95 -2.05
CA GLU A 137 -20.57 -14.85 -0.89
C GLU A 137 -19.20 -14.74 -0.18
N ARG A 138 -18.11 -14.76 -0.96
CA ARG A 138 -16.76 -14.64 -0.43
C ARG A 138 -16.48 -13.27 0.17
N ARG A 139 -16.98 -12.19 -0.45
CA ARG A 139 -16.87 -10.83 0.08
C ARG A 139 -17.57 -10.70 1.43
N ASN A 140 -18.81 -11.17 1.52
CA ASN A 140 -19.60 -11.12 2.75
C ASN A 140 -18.94 -11.93 3.86
N LYS A 141 -18.48 -13.15 3.56
CA LYS A 141 -17.79 -14.02 4.53
C LYS A 141 -16.50 -13.41 5.07
N ALA A 142 -15.76 -12.69 4.23
CA ALA A 142 -14.49 -12.07 4.62
C ALA A 142 -14.65 -10.64 5.19
N GLY A 143 -15.87 -10.09 5.17
CA GLY A 143 -16.17 -8.74 5.66
C GLY A 143 -15.65 -7.63 4.76
N VAL A 144 -15.61 -7.84 3.43
CA VAL A 144 -15.26 -6.79 2.47
C VAL A 144 -16.43 -5.81 2.34
N PRO A 145 -16.23 -4.50 2.53
CA PRO A 145 -17.31 -3.52 2.37
C PRO A 145 -17.94 -3.54 0.97
N GLU A 146 -19.23 -3.21 0.89
CA GLU A 146 -20.02 -3.32 -0.36
C GLU A 146 -19.57 -2.33 -1.43
N ASP A 147 -19.14 -1.14 -1.03
CA ASP A 147 -18.65 -0.03 -1.86
C ASP A 147 -17.29 -0.31 -2.52
N ILE A 148 -16.56 -1.32 -2.05
CA ILE A 148 -15.27 -1.72 -2.64
C ILE A 148 -15.51 -2.51 -3.93
N GLY A 149 -15.44 -1.80 -5.06
CA GLY A 149 -15.43 -2.35 -6.41
C GLY A 149 -14.04 -2.73 -6.94
N PHE A 150 -14.00 -3.29 -8.15
CA PHE A 150 -12.73 -3.58 -8.82
C PHE A 150 -12.05 -2.30 -9.26
N ARG A 151 -10.74 -2.25 -9.04
CA ARG A 151 -9.87 -1.14 -9.46
C ARG A 151 -8.52 -1.71 -9.84
N THR A 152 -7.98 -1.26 -10.96
CA THR A 152 -6.64 -1.62 -11.38
C THR A 152 -5.59 -1.01 -10.44
N LYS A 153 -4.38 -1.56 -10.43
CA LYS A 153 -3.30 -1.04 -9.58
C LYS A 153 -2.88 0.38 -9.98
N PRO A 154 -2.77 0.75 -11.27
CA PRO A 154 -2.55 2.14 -11.68
C PRO A 154 -3.66 3.09 -11.20
N GLU A 155 -4.94 2.68 -11.23
CA GLU A 155 -6.04 3.50 -10.69
C GLU A 155 -5.90 3.73 -9.18
N ILE A 156 -5.52 2.69 -8.43
CA ILE A 156 -5.26 2.80 -6.99
C ILE A 156 -4.08 3.74 -6.72
N ALA A 157 -2.99 3.61 -7.47
CA ALA A 157 -1.81 4.48 -7.33
C ALA A 157 -2.14 5.95 -7.64
N LEU A 158 -2.91 6.22 -8.70
CA LEU A 158 -3.35 7.58 -9.03
C LEU A 158 -4.22 8.19 -7.92
N ASP A 159 -5.08 7.40 -7.29
CA ASP A 159 -5.85 7.87 -6.15
C ASP A 159 -4.99 8.19 -4.93
N GLN A 160 -3.99 7.36 -4.65
CA GLN A 160 -3.02 7.64 -3.59
C GLN A 160 -2.25 8.93 -3.87
N ILE A 161 -1.84 9.16 -5.12
CA ILE A 161 -1.16 10.39 -5.56
C ILE A 161 -2.09 11.60 -5.41
N ARG A 162 -3.35 11.51 -5.86
CA ARG A 162 -4.34 12.60 -5.70
C ARG A 162 -4.60 12.93 -4.23
N ALA A 163 -4.75 11.90 -3.39
CA ALA A 163 -4.92 12.08 -1.96
C ALA A 163 -3.70 12.73 -1.31
N ALA A 164 -2.48 12.29 -1.67
CA ALA A 164 -1.24 12.91 -1.18
C ALA A 164 -1.12 14.38 -1.59
N LEU A 165 -1.50 14.74 -2.82
CA LEU A 165 -1.56 16.13 -3.28
C LEU A 165 -2.59 16.95 -2.48
N ALA A 166 -3.80 16.41 -2.29
CA ALA A 166 -4.86 17.07 -1.54
C ALA A 166 -4.48 17.28 -0.05
N ASP A 167 -3.71 16.34 0.50
CA ASP A 167 -3.20 16.38 1.87
C ASP A 167 -1.98 17.29 2.04
N GLY A 168 -1.49 17.93 0.97
CA GLY A 168 -0.32 18.82 1.01
C GLY A 168 1.00 18.09 1.23
N VAL A 169 1.09 16.81 0.85
CA VAL A 169 2.37 16.09 0.85
C VAL A 169 3.29 16.75 -0.18
N PRO A 170 4.54 17.10 0.17
CA PRO A 170 5.48 17.71 -0.77
C PRO A 170 5.73 16.77 -1.97
N PRO A 171 5.44 17.22 -3.21
CA PRO A 171 5.62 16.39 -4.39
C PRO A 171 7.11 16.23 -4.73
N GLY A 172 7.47 15.03 -5.18
CA GLY A 172 8.78 14.72 -5.76
C GLY A 172 8.63 14.12 -7.16
N LEU A 173 9.75 13.75 -7.78
CA LEU A 173 9.75 12.98 -9.02
C LEU A 173 9.00 11.66 -8.80
N VAL A 174 7.97 11.39 -9.59
CA VAL A 174 7.22 10.14 -9.48
C VAL A 174 8.04 9.01 -10.09
N LEU A 175 8.33 7.98 -9.31
CA LEU A 175 9.08 6.78 -9.69
C LEU A 175 8.15 5.58 -9.65
N ALA A 176 8.20 4.75 -10.69
CA ALA A 176 7.47 3.48 -10.73
C ALA A 176 8.17 2.50 -11.68
N ASP A 177 7.94 1.20 -11.47
CA ASP A 177 8.47 0.17 -12.37
C ASP A 177 7.68 0.05 -13.68
N ALA A 178 8.05 -0.92 -14.52
CA ALA A 178 7.36 -1.18 -15.78
C ALA A 178 5.94 -1.77 -15.62
N GLY A 179 5.55 -2.24 -14.44
CA GLY A 179 4.18 -2.66 -14.15
C GLY A 179 3.20 -1.48 -14.19
N TYR A 180 3.68 -0.29 -13.84
CA TYR A 180 2.93 0.96 -13.92
C TYR A 180 3.28 1.76 -15.19
N GLY A 181 4.56 1.83 -15.52
CA GLY A 181 5.01 2.74 -16.55
C GLY A 181 4.65 2.34 -17.99
N ILE A 182 4.18 1.12 -18.24
CA ILE A 182 3.56 0.76 -19.54
C ILE A 182 2.16 1.35 -19.73
N ASP A 183 1.46 1.68 -18.64
CA ASP A 183 0.10 2.21 -18.70
C ASP A 183 0.11 3.67 -19.18
N THR A 184 -0.42 3.90 -20.38
CA THR A 184 -0.47 5.24 -20.97
C THR A 184 -1.39 6.17 -20.21
N ALA A 185 -2.53 5.68 -19.70
CA ALA A 185 -3.45 6.49 -18.92
C ALA A 185 -2.82 6.95 -17.60
N PHE A 186 -2.01 6.09 -16.96
CA PHE A 186 -1.20 6.43 -15.80
C PHE A 186 -0.24 7.58 -16.10
N ARG A 187 0.59 7.45 -17.14
CA ARG A 187 1.54 8.50 -17.54
C ARG A 187 0.84 9.81 -17.91
N THR A 188 -0.25 9.74 -18.67
CA THR A 188 -1.07 10.92 -19.03
C THR A 188 -1.67 11.59 -17.80
N ALA A 189 -2.15 10.81 -16.82
CA ALA A 189 -2.68 11.36 -15.58
C ALA A 189 -1.61 12.05 -14.72
N LEU A 190 -0.38 11.51 -14.64
CA LEU A 190 0.73 12.19 -13.97
C LEU A 190 1.05 13.54 -14.61
N THR A 191 1.12 13.58 -15.95
CA THR A 191 1.30 14.83 -16.70
C THR A 191 0.17 15.82 -16.43
N ALA A 192 -1.09 15.36 -16.44
CA ALA A 192 -2.25 16.21 -16.16
C ALA A 192 -2.26 16.76 -14.73
N LEU A 193 -1.67 16.04 -13.77
CA LEU A 193 -1.46 16.49 -12.39
C LEU A 193 -0.26 17.43 -12.23
N GLY A 194 0.48 17.72 -13.32
CA GLY A 194 1.68 18.57 -13.28
C GLY A 194 2.90 17.89 -12.65
N LEU A 195 2.89 16.56 -12.50
CA LEU A 195 3.97 15.81 -11.87
C LEU A 195 4.99 15.36 -12.91
N SER A 196 6.27 15.62 -12.64
CA SER A 196 7.37 14.98 -13.36
C SER A 196 7.49 13.53 -12.92
N TYR A 197 7.85 12.64 -13.86
CA TYR A 197 8.00 11.22 -13.56
C TYR A 197 9.17 10.58 -14.33
N SER A 198 9.71 9.51 -13.74
CA SER A 198 10.63 8.58 -14.37
C SER A 198 10.12 7.17 -14.08
N VAL A 199 9.53 6.52 -15.08
CA VAL A 199 8.88 5.23 -14.93
C VAL A 199 9.47 4.20 -15.88
N GLY A 200 9.59 2.97 -15.42
CA GLY A 200 10.05 1.86 -16.25
C GLY A 200 9.08 1.60 -17.42
N VAL A 201 9.61 1.20 -18.57
CA VAL A 201 8.80 0.71 -19.70
C VAL A 201 9.34 -0.63 -20.16
N GLN A 202 8.51 -1.43 -20.83
CA GLN A 202 8.97 -2.66 -21.46
C GLN A 202 9.78 -2.33 -22.72
N SER A 203 10.73 -3.19 -23.07
CA SER A 203 11.52 -3.05 -24.31
C SER A 203 10.68 -3.12 -25.59
N SER A 204 9.47 -3.68 -25.52
CA SER A 204 8.47 -3.73 -26.59
C SER A 204 7.67 -2.44 -26.77
N THR A 205 7.86 -1.44 -25.90
CA THR A 205 7.11 -0.18 -25.95
C THR A 205 7.48 0.61 -27.20
N SER A 206 6.51 0.88 -28.06
CA SER A 206 6.70 1.71 -29.25
C SER A 206 6.64 3.19 -28.89
N LEU A 207 7.54 3.98 -29.48
CA LEU A 207 7.64 5.42 -29.28
C LEU A 207 7.45 6.14 -30.61
N TRP A 208 6.80 7.29 -30.55
CA TRP A 208 6.70 8.20 -31.69
C TRP A 208 7.98 9.05 -31.77
N PRO A 209 8.59 9.20 -32.96
CA PRO A 209 9.69 10.14 -33.16
C PRO A 209 9.32 11.58 -32.74
N PRO A 210 10.30 12.41 -32.34
CA PRO A 210 10.06 13.82 -32.08
C PRO A 210 9.33 14.50 -33.25
N GLY A 211 8.26 15.24 -32.94
CA GLY A 211 7.42 15.91 -33.94
C GLY A 211 6.32 15.05 -34.56
N THR A 212 6.16 13.79 -34.14
CA THR A 212 5.05 12.92 -34.55
C THR A 212 4.13 12.60 -33.37
N ALA A 213 2.83 12.56 -33.63
CA ALA A 213 1.80 12.23 -32.64
C ALA A 213 0.83 11.19 -33.24
N PRO A 214 0.21 10.35 -32.40
CA PRO A 214 -0.87 9.49 -32.87
C PRO A 214 -2.00 10.34 -33.47
N LEU A 215 -2.66 9.81 -34.50
CA LEU A 215 -3.85 10.45 -35.07
C LEU A 215 -4.93 10.59 -33.98
N PRO A 216 -5.67 11.70 -33.93
CA PRO A 216 -6.80 11.84 -33.02
C PRO A 216 -7.82 10.71 -33.25
N PRO A 217 -8.55 10.28 -32.19
CA PRO A 217 -9.59 9.26 -32.29
C PRO A 217 -10.78 9.70 -33.17
#